data_AF-Q4ZSR0-F1
#
_entry.id   AF-Q4ZSR0-F1
#
_cell.length_a   1.000
_cell.length_b   1.000
_cell.length_c   1.000
_cell.angle_alpha   90.00
_cell.angle_beta   90.00
_cell.angle_gamma   90.00
#
_symmetry.space_group_name_H-M   'P 1'
#
loop_
_entity.id
_entity.type
_entity.pdbx_description
1 polymer ?
#
loop_
_entity_poly.entity_id
_entity_poly.type
_entity_poly.pdbx_seq_one_letter_code
_entity_poly.pdbx_strand_id
1 'polypeptide(L)'
;MEANSYFRGAKNHLVRGKKLFARGAQKPEYYFYSALELRFGIESRYREYLEHQKDVTAKKKQGWQIAALGREVERAFAGCVQEVNIKIFSDGFPLLLCKYTPVTPGLSAIGERLGNYLHAPKSDDLRELHQWDDLERMLWEGFTLLEYSCSGNLLGVPMRAPGGKQLTFNMTADEDQKSVVKALFEKGSDILMDVSYAEPLAL
;
A
#
# COMPACT_ATOMS: atom_id res chain seq x y z
N MET A 1 22.30 15.97 -4.93
CA MET A 1 21.09 15.72 -4.12
C MET A 1 20.41 14.52 -4.74
N GLU A 2 20.49 13.33 -4.13
CA GLU A 2 19.98 12.11 -4.77
C GLU A 2 18.45 12.10 -4.79
N ALA A 3 17.87 11.80 -5.96
CA ALA A 3 16.42 11.72 -6.17
C ALA A 3 15.72 10.73 -5.20
N ASN A 4 16.47 9.76 -4.66
CA ASN A 4 16.00 8.81 -3.65
C ASN A 4 15.58 9.46 -2.33
N SER A 5 16.10 10.66 -2.00
CA SER A 5 15.66 11.41 -0.79
C SER A 5 14.23 11.96 -0.88
N TYR A 6 13.66 12.00 -2.09
CA TYR A 6 12.30 12.48 -2.35
C TYR A 6 11.27 11.37 -2.56
N PHE A 7 11.70 10.13 -2.80
CA PHE A 7 10.81 8.96 -2.81
C PHE A 7 10.43 8.61 -1.39
N ARG A 8 9.37 9.25 -0.91
CA ARG A 8 8.83 9.05 0.43
C ARG A 8 7.78 7.94 0.34
N GLY A 9 7.87 6.89 1.15
CA GLY A 9 6.94 5.74 1.10
C GLY A 9 5.44 6.08 1.14
N ALA A 10 4.58 5.11 0.85
CA ALA A 10 3.14 5.27 0.66
C ALA A 10 2.46 6.04 1.80
N LYS A 11 2.83 5.76 3.06
CA LYS A 11 2.33 6.48 4.25
C LYS A 11 2.60 7.99 4.20
N ASN A 12 3.75 8.41 3.67
CA ASN A 12 4.08 9.82 3.57
C ASN A 12 3.24 10.53 2.51
N HIS A 13 2.97 9.88 1.38
CA HIS A 13 2.05 10.36 0.35
C HIS A 13 0.62 10.45 0.89
N LEU A 14 0.15 9.42 1.60
CA LEU A 14 -1.15 9.39 2.27
C LEU A 14 -1.35 10.59 3.20
N VAL A 15 -0.39 10.86 4.09
CA VAL A 15 -0.46 11.99 5.04
C VAL A 15 -0.51 13.33 4.32
N ARG A 16 0.29 13.52 3.26
CA ARG A 16 0.28 14.78 2.49
C ARG A 16 -1.01 14.93 1.69
N GLY A 17 -1.44 13.86 1.01
CA GLY A 17 -2.68 13.83 0.25
C GLY A 17 -3.89 14.18 1.09
N LYS A 18 -4.07 13.55 2.27
CA LYS A 18 -5.16 13.89 3.19
C LYS A 18 -5.12 15.35 3.66
N LYS A 19 -3.93 15.92 3.89
CA LYS A 19 -3.77 17.34 4.25
C LYS A 19 -4.17 18.28 3.11
N LEU A 20 -3.88 17.92 1.86
CA LEU A 20 -4.28 18.69 0.68
C LEU A 20 -5.78 18.55 0.44
N PHE A 21 -6.32 17.33 0.55
CA PHE A 21 -7.76 17.05 0.46
C PHE A 21 -8.58 17.95 1.40
N ALA A 22 -8.18 18.04 2.68
CA ALA A 22 -8.86 18.90 3.66
C ALA A 22 -8.84 20.40 3.30
N ARG A 23 -7.88 20.85 2.48
CA ARG A 23 -7.82 22.24 1.98
C ARG A 23 -8.65 22.46 0.72
N GLY A 24 -9.01 21.39 0.02
CA GLY A 24 -9.77 21.43 -1.24
C GLY A 24 -11.11 22.14 -1.12
N ALA A 25 -11.81 21.93 0.01
CA ALA A 25 -13.09 22.59 0.29
C ALA A 25 -13.01 24.12 0.30
N GLN A 26 -11.85 24.69 0.65
CA GLN A 26 -11.62 26.14 0.63
C GLN A 26 -10.99 26.61 -0.67
N LYS A 27 -10.21 25.74 -1.31
CA LYS A 27 -9.35 26.04 -2.46
C LYS A 27 -9.29 24.81 -3.38
N PRO A 28 -10.17 24.72 -4.39
CA PRO A 28 -10.34 23.52 -5.22
C PRO A 28 -9.07 23.04 -5.92
N GLU A 29 -8.10 23.92 -6.17
CA GLU A 29 -6.80 23.55 -6.76
C GLU A 29 -6.05 22.50 -5.91
N TYR A 30 -6.31 22.44 -4.60
CA TYR A 30 -5.72 21.44 -3.72
C TYR A 30 -6.24 20.03 -4.01
N TYR A 31 -7.41 19.85 -4.64
CA TYR A 31 -7.88 18.53 -5.05
C TYR A 31 -6.99 17.91 -6.14
N PHE A 32 -6.39 18.69 -7.04
CA PHE A 32 -5.43 18.17 -8.02
C PHE A 32 -4.12 17.71 -7.37
N TYR A 33 -3.58 18.50 -6.45
CA TYR A 33 -2.38 18.09 -5.70
C TYR A 33 -2.67 16.87 -4.82
N SER A 34 -3.88 16.80 -4.25
CA SER A 34 -4.37 15.65 -3.51
C SER A 34 -4.46 14.39 -4.38
N ALA A 35 -5.02 14.50 -5.60
CA ALA A 35 -5.07 13.42 -6.58
C ALA A 35 -3.67 12.91 -6.94
N LEU A 36 -2.73 13.83 -7.16
CA LEU A 36 -1.33 13.50 -7.46
C LEU A 36 -0.68 12.72 -6.31
N GLU A 37 -0.85 13.19 -5.06
CA GLU A 37 -0.32 12.51 -3.88
C GLU A 37 -0.96 11.12 -3.68
N LEU A 38 -2.27 10.98 -3.92
CA LEU A 38 -2.95 9.69 -3.86
C LEU A 38 -2.36 8.71 -4.89
N ARG A 39 -2.19 9.14 -6.14
CA ARG A 39 -1.59 8.32 -7.20
C ARG A 39 -0.18 7.87 -6.82
N PHE A 40 0.66 8.79 -6.35
CA PHE A 40 2.01 8.47 -5.88
C PHE A 40 2.03 7.56 -4.65
N GLY A 41 1.03 7.68 -3.77
CA GLY A 41 0.86 6.77 -2.63
C GLY A 41 0.58 5.33 -3.08
N ILE A 42 -0.31 5.14 -4.06
CA ILE A 42 -0.62 3.84 -4.65
C ILE A 42 0.61 3.23 -5.32
N GLU A 43 1.30 4.02 -6.16
CA GLU A 43 2.54 3.57 -6.79
C GLU A 43 3.58 3.16 -5.76
N SER A 44 3.82 4.01 -4.76
CA SER A 44 4.80 3.73 -3.70
C SER A 44 4.45 2.46 -2.95
N ARG A 45 3.16 2.20 -2.69
CA ARG A 45 2.75 0.98 -1.99
C ARG A 45 3.06 -0.28 -2.79
N TYR A 46 2.80 -0.27 -4.10
CA TYR A 46 3.22 -1.37 -4.95
C TYR A 46 4.74 -1.53 -5.00
N ARG A 47 5.50 -0.42 -5.08
CA ARG A 47 6.97 -0.49 -5.08
C ARG A 47 7.52 -1.08 -3.79
N GLU A 48 6.97 -0.70 -2.64
CA GLU A 48 7.31 -1.29 -1.32
C GLU A 48 7.11 -2.81 -1.31
N TYR A 49 6.02 -3.31 -1.90
CA TYR A 49 5.78 -4.76 -2.04
C TYR A 49 6.77 -5.47 -2.97
N LEU A 50 7.21 -4.80 -4.03
CA LEU A 50 8.15 -5.35 -5.00
C LEU A 50 9.61 -5.24 -4.55
N GLU A 51 9.93 -4.32 -3.64
CA GLU A 51 11.30 -3.95 -3.26
C GLU A 51 12.14 -5.18 -2.87
N HIS A 52 11.57 -6.07 -2.06
CA HIS A 52 12.25 -7.25 -1.55
C HIS A 52 12.05 -8.52 -2.39
N GLN A 53 11.36 -8.43 -3.53
CA GLN A 53 11.15 -9.57 -4.42
C GLN A 53 12.38 -9.81 -5.32
N LYS A 54 13.07 -10.93 -5.13
CA LYS A 54 14.32 -11.25 -5.86
C LYS A 54 14.07 -11.52 -7.35
N ASP A 55 12.91 -12.08 -7.68
CA ASP A 55 12.56 -12.48 -9.05
C ASP A 55 12.03 -11.32 -9.91
N VAL A 56 11.91 -10.12 -9.33
CA VAL A 56 11.45 -8.92 -10.02
C VAL A 56 12.66 -8.04 -10.37
N THR A 57 12.78 -7.63 -11.63
CA THR A 57 13.91 -6.81 -12.08
C THR A 57 13.83 -5.39 -11.51
N ALA A 58 14.98 -4.73 -11.28
CA ALA A 58 15.03 -3.36 -10.77
C ALA A 58 14.19 -2.37 -11.61
N LYS A 59 14.20 -2.53 -12.94
CA LYS A 59 13.38 -1.73 -13.87
C LYS A 59 11.88 -1.83 -13.56
N LYS A 60 11.40 -3.03 -13.23
CA LYS A 60 9.98 -3.26 -12.89
C LYS A 60 9.64 -2.67 -11.53
N LYS A 61 10.54 -2.81 -10.54
CA LYS A 61 10.39 -2.20 -9.20
C LYS A 61 10.30 -0.67 -9.25
N GLN A 62 10.98 -0.04 -10.22
CA GLN A 62 10.98 1.42 -10.41
C GLN A 62 9.90 1.90 -11.40
N GLY A 63 8.99 1.03 -11.84
CA GLY A 63 7.89 1.41 -12.73
C GLY A 63 6.96 2.46 -12.12
N TRP A 64 6.22 3.20 -12.95
CA TRP A 64 5.29 4.27 -12.53
C TRP A 64 3.84 4.03 -12.97
N GLN A 65 3.61 3.01 -13.79
CA GLN A 65 2.28 2.65 -14.26
C GLN A 65 1.63 1.73 -13.23
N ILE A 66 0.56 2.20 -12.58
CA ILE A 66 -0.21 1.47 -11.56
C ILE A 66 -0.60 0.06 -12.06
N ALA A 67 -1.21 -0.04 -13.26
CA ALA A 67 -1.57 -1.31 -13.87
C ALA A 67 -0.38 -2.27 -14.03
N ALA A 68 0.79 -1.75 -14.40
CA ALA A 68 1.98 -2.59 -14.59
C ALA A 68 2.55 -3.05 -13.25
N LEU A 69 2.64 -2.16 -12.27
CA LEU A 69 3.08 -2.47 -10.91
C LEU A 69 2.14 -3.50 -10.24
N GLY A 70 0.82 -3.32 -10.39
CA GLY A 70 -0.20 -4.24 -9.89
C GLY A 70 -0.03 -5.65 -10.44
N ARG A 71 0.17 -5.81 -11.76
CA ARG A 71 0.43 -7.11 -12.39
C ARG A 71 1.70 -7.79 -11.88
N GLU A 72 2.75 -7.03 -11.58
CA GLU A 72 3.98 -7.60 -11.02
C GLU A 72 3.78 -8.04 -9.58
N VAL A 73 3.01 -7.30 -8.77
CA VAL A 73 2.67 -7.70 -7.39
C VAL A 73 1.77 -8.94 -7.38
N GLU A 74 0.76 -8.97 -8.23
CA GLU A 74 -0.12 -10.13 -8.40
C GLU A 74 0.70 -11.39 -8.75
N ARG A 75 1.64 -11.26 -9.69
CA ARG A 75 2.54 -12.36 -10.04
C ARG A 75 3.45 -12.77 -8.88
N ALA A 76 4.07 -11.79 -8.21
CA ALA A 76 4.99 -12.05 -7.10
C ALA A 76 4.30 -12.75 -5.92
N PHE A 77 3.02 -12.48 -5.71
CA PHE A 77 2.22 -13.01 -4.60
C PHE A 77 1.17 -14.03 -5.03
N ALA A 78 1.40 -14.71 -6.17
CA ALA A 78 0.57 -15.81 -6.67
C ALA A 78 -0.94 -15.48 -6.74
N GLY A 79 -1.28 -14.25 -7.09
CA GLY A 79 -2.66 -13.80 -7.23
C GLY A 79 -3.37 -13.47 -5.90
N CYS A 80 -2.64 -13.37 -4.78
CA CYS A 80 -3.27 -13.08 -3.49
C CYS A 80 -3.85 -11.66 -3.44
N VAL A 81 -5.18 -11.58 -3.33
CA VAL A 81 -5.96 -10.34 -3.20
C VAL A 81 -6.57 -10.16 -1.81
N GLN A 82 -6.34 -11.08 -0.88
CA GLN A 82 -6.89 -11.07 0.47
C GLN A 82 -5.95 -10.37 1.46
N GLU A 83 -6.51 -9.89 2.57
CA GLU A 83 -5.69 -9.55 3.74
C GLU A 83 -5.09 -10.85 4.31
N VAL A 84 -3.79 -10.84 4.60
CA VAL A 84 -3.12 -11.96 5.27
C VAL A 84 -2.66 -11.51 6.65
N ASN A 85 -3.09 -12.24 7.67
CA ASN A 85 -2.73 -12.00 9.06
C ASN A 85 -1.83 -13.13 9.55
N ILE A 86 -0.71 -12.78 10.17
CA ILE A 86 0.20 -13.71 10.85
C ILE A 86 0.21 -13.32 12.33
N LYS A 87 -0.41 -14.15 13.17
CA LYS A 87 -0.32 -14.02 14.62
C LYS A 87 0.84 -14.86 15.12
N ILE A 88 1.75 -14.22 15.84
CA ILE A 88 2.93 -14.85 16.42
C ILE A 88 2.70 -15.01 17.91
N PHE A 89 2.82 -16.24 18.39
CA PHE A 89 2.69 -16.61 19.80
C PHE A 89 4.00 -17.16 20.33
N SER A 90 4.26 -16.91 21.62
CA SER A 90 5.32 -17.58 22.38
C SER A 90 4.77 -17.94 23.76
N ASP A 91 5.07 -19.15 24.22
CA ASP A 91 4.60 -19.68 25.50
C ASP A 91 3.07 -19.58 25.69
N GLY A 92 2.31 -19.69 24.59
CA GLY A 92 0.84 -19.59 24.57
C GLY A 92 0.27 -18.17 24.54
N PHE A 93 1.10 -17.12 24.58
CA PHE A 93 0.66 -15.72 24.57
C PHE A 93 0.87 -15.06 23.20
N PRO A 94 -0.10 -14.27 22.69
CA PRO A 94 0.08 -13.53 21.46
C PRO A 94 1.07 -12.39 21.68
N LEU A 95 2.12 -12.36 20.85
CA LEU A 95 3.18 -11.35 20.92
C LEU A 95 3.09 -10.32 19.82
N LEU A 96 2.77 -10.75 18.59
CA LEU A 96 2.79 -9.88 17.44
C LEU A 96 1.69 -10.28 16.45
N LEU A 97 1.07 -9.27 15.84
CA LEU A 97 0.19 -9.42 14.69
C LEU A 97 0.82 -8.70 13.51
N CYS A 98 1.20 -9.47 12.49
CA CYS A 98 1.70 -8.94 11.23
C CYS A 98 0.60 -9.02 10.18
N LYS A 99 0.41 -7.96 9.41
CA LYS A 99 -0.66 -7.88 8.40
C LYS A 99 -0.13 -7.49 7.03
N TYR A 100 -0.56 -8.21 6.00
CA TYR A 100 -0.45 -7.82 4.60
C TYR A 100 -1.81 -7.30 4.15
N THR A 101 -1.85 -6.06 3.69
CA THR A 101 -3.07 -5.37 3.27
C THR A 101 -2.96 -4.97 1.80
N PRO A 102 -3.53 -5.72 0.86
CA PRO A 102 -3.31 -5.52 -0.56
C PRO A 102 -3.72 -4.12 -1.03
N VAL A 103 -3.15 -3.66 -2.14
CA VAL A 103 -3.74 -2.57 -2.91
C VAL A 103 -4.97 -3.16 -3.59
N THR A 104 -6.17 -2.75 -3.16
CA THR A 104 -7.42 -3.34 -3.64
C THR A 104 -7.68 -3.01 -5.12
N PRO A 105 -8.46 -3.83 -5.84
CA PRO A 105 -8.86 -3.51 -7.20
C PRO A 105 -9.52 -2.14 -7.33
N GLY A 106 -10.37 -1.76 -6.36
CA GLY A 106 -11.00 -0.45 -6.29
C GLY A 106 -9.98 0.69 -6.17
N LEU A 107 -8.96 0.53 -5.32
CA LEU A 107 -7.90 1.52 -5.19
C LEU A 107 -7.06 1.66 -6.47
N SER A 108 -6.74 0.54 -7.13
CA SER A 108 -6.04 0.55 -8.41
C SER A 108 -6.86 1.28 -9.49
N ALA A 109 -8.16 0.98 -9.58
CA ALA A 109 -9.06 1.63 -10.53
C ALA A 109 -9.19 3.14 -10.28
N ILE A 110 -9.26 3.57 -9.01
CA ILE A 110 -9.21 5.00 -8.65
C ILE A 110 -7.90 5.62 -9.12
N GLY A 111 -6.75 5.00 -8.81
CA GLY A 111 -5.44 5.51 -9.21
C GLY A 111 -5.26 5.67 -10.73
N GLU A 112 -5.85 4.76 -11.51
CA GLU A 112 -5.88 4.86 -12.97
C GLU A 112 -6.79 6.00 -13.45
N ARG A 113 -8.01 6.11 -12.90
CA ARG A 113 -8.96 7.17 -13.23
C ARG A 113 -8.43 8.56 -12.88
N LEU A 114 -7.68 8.70 -11.78
CA LEU A 114 -7.05 9.96 -11.38
C LEU A 114 -6.07 10.49 -12.44
N GLY A 115 -5.52 9.61 -13.29
CA GLY A 115 -4.72 10.03 -14.45
C GLY A 115 -5.46 10.97 -15.40
N ASN A 116 -6.79 10.83 -15.51
CA ASN A 116 -7.63 11.69 -16.35
C ASN A 116 -7.69 13.14 -15.84
N TYR A 117 -7.55 13.33 -14.52
CA TYR A 117 -7.63 14.66 -13.88
C TYR A 117 -6.26 15.38 -13.85
N LEU A 118 -5.19 14.73 -14.31
CA LEU A 118 -3.86 15.36 -14.43
C LEU A 118 -3.69 16.19 -15.71
N HIS A 119 -4.71 16.22 -16.57
CA HIS A 119 -4.75 17.02 -17.78
C HIS A 119 -5.75 18.17 -17.62
N ALA A 120 -5.44 19.33 -18.19
CA ALA A 120 -6.38 20.44 -18.26
C ALA A 120 -7.64 19.97 -18.99
N PRO A 121 -8.83 20.08 -18.38
CA PRO A 121 -10.08 19.74 -19.06
C PRO A 121 -10.22 20.61 -20.32
N LYS A 122 -10.80 20.05 -21.37
CA LYS A 122 -11.13 20.85 -22.56
C LYS A 122 -12.10 21.94 -22.12
N SER A 123 -11.98 23.14 -22.68
CA SER A 123 -12.61 24.40 -22.24
C SER A 123 -14.13 24.33 -22.00
N ASP A 124 -14.78 23.35 -22.59
CA ASP A 124 -16.23 23.19 -22.64
C ASP A 124 -16.74 22.28 -21.51
N ASP A 125 -15.81 21.59 -20.82
CA ASP A 125 -16.04 20.60 -19.75
C ASP A 125 -15.90 21.21 -18.34
N LEU A 126 -15.35 22.43 -18.24
CA LEU A 126 -14.82 23.03 -17.01
C LEU A 126 -15.84 23.58 -16.00
N ARG A 127 -17.14 23.53 -16.27
CA ARG A 127 -18.13 24.35 -15.53
C ARG A 127 -19.19 23.56 -14.78
N GLU A 128 -19.19 22.24 -14.83
CA GLU A 128 -20.18 21.45 -14.08
C GLU A 128 -19.66 21.15 -12.66
N LEU A 129 -20.35 21.71 -11.65
CA LEU A 129 -20.12 21.46 -10.23
C LEU A 129 -20.05 19.96 -9.89
N HIS A 130 -20.77 19.13 -10.65
CA HIS A 130 -20.81 17.67 -10.48
C HIS A 130 -19.44 16.98 -10.61
N GLN A 131 -18.53 17.52 -11.44
CA GLN A 131 -17.20 16.95 -11.60
C GLN A 131 -16.35 17.09 -10.33
N TRP A 132 -16.59 18.13 -9.53
CA TRP A 132 -15.89 18.37 -8.28
C TRP A 132 -16.39 17.44 -7.18
N ASP A 133 -17.71 17.24 -7.07
CA ASP A 133 -18.29 16.29 -6.13
C ASP A 133 -17.83 14.86 -6.43
N ASP A 134 -17.77 14.49 -7.72
CA ASP A 134 -17.26 13.20 -8.16
C ASP A 134 -15.77 13.04 -7.86
N LEU A 135 -14.96 14.08 -8.08
CA LEU A 135 -13.54 14.06 -7.73
C LEU A 135 -13.35 13.98 -6.21
N GLU A 136 -14.09 14.75 -5.43
CA GLU A 136 -14.01 14.75 -3.98
C GLU A 136 -14.36 13.38 -3.39
N ARG A 137 -15.46 12.78 -3.85
CA ARG A 137 -15.85 11.41 -3.48
C ARG A 137 -14.77 10.40 -3.85
N MET A 138 -14.25 10.47 -5.08
CA MET A 138 -13.19 9.57 -5.55
C MET A 138 -11.91 9.69 -4.72
N LEU A 139 -11.53 10.93 -4.34
CA LEU A 139 -10.39 11.18 -3.47
C LEU A 139 -10.63 10.61 -2.07
N TRP A 140 -11.81 10.81 -1.50
CA TRP A 140 -12.18 10.27 -0.19
C TRP A 140 -12.13 8.74 -0.18
N GLU A 141 -12.76 8.08 -1.15
CA GLU A 141 -12.71 6.61 -1.32
C GLU A 141 -11.26 6.13 -1.48
N GLY A 142 -10.51 6.79 -2.35
CA GLY A 142 -9.13 6.45 -2.64
C GLY A 142 -8.21 6.57 -1.42
N PHE A 143 -8.33 7.63 -0.62
CA PHE A 143 -7.54 7.75 0.61
C PHE A 143 -7.94 6.75 1.68
N THR A 144 -9.23 6.41 1.77
CA THR A 144 -9.72 5.40 2.71
C THR A 144 -9.15 4.02 2.36
N LEU A 145 -9.17 3.66 1.08
CA LEU A 145 -8.57 2.41 0.60
C LEU A 145 -7.03 2.42 0.70
N LEU A 146 -6.37 3.56 0.43
CA LEU A 146 -4.91 3.67 0.58
C LEU A 146 -4.48 3.58 2.05
N GLU A 147 -5.27 4.17 2.96
CA GLU A 147 -5.05 4.02 4.40
C GLU A 147 -5.14 2.56 4.83
N TYR A 148 -6.17 1.84 4.37
CA TYR A 148 -6.25 0.39 4.56
C TYR A 148 -5.00 -0.31 4.02
N SER A 149 -4.58 -0.03 2.78
CA SER A 149 -3.41 -0.67 2.17
C SER A 149 -2.10 -0.37 2.90
N CYS A 150 -2.01 0.79 3.57
CA CYS A 150 -0.88 1.20 4.40
C CYS A 150 -0.97 0.72 5.86
N SER A 151 -2.09 0.14 6.28
CA SER A 151 -2.28 -0.27 7.68
C SER A 151 -1.50 -1.55 8.02
N GLY A 152 -1.23 -2.41 7.03
CA GLY A 152 -0.40 -3.59 7.19
C GLY A 152 1.11 -3.30 7.21
N ASN A 153 1.82 -4.01 8.07
CA ASN A 153 3.27 -3.93 8.21
C ASN A 153 4.04 -5.01 7.43
N LEU A 154 3.39 -6.07 6.92
CA LEU A 154 4.00 -7.02 6.00
C LEU A 154 4.22 -6.37 4.62
N LEU A 155 5.39 -6.64 4.04
CA LEU A 155 5.80 -6.19 2.70
C LEU A 155 5.59 -7.27 1.62
N GLY A 156 4.80 -8.29 1.94
CA GLY A 156 4.40 -9.34 1.03
C GLY A 156 3.72 -10.47 1.76
N VAL A 157 3.10 -11.36 0.99
CA VAL A 157 2.46 -12.55 1.55
C VAL A 157 3.54 -13.57 1.95
N PRO A 158 3.33 -14.32 3.06
CA PRO A 158 4.25 -15.37 3.47
C PRO A 158 4.23 -16.50 2.42
N MET A 159 5.30 -16.57 1.62
CA MET A 159 5.44 -17.57 0.55
C MET A 159 6.43 -18.65 0.96
N ARG A 160 6.05 -19.90 0.70
CA ARG A 160 6.95 -21.04 0.81
C ARG A 160 7.57 -21.32 -0.56
N ALA A 161 8.90 -21.38 -0.62
CA ALA A 161 9.58 -21.78 -1.85
C ALA A 161 9.17 -23.21 -2.24
N PRO A 162 9.02 -23.54 -3.54
CA PRO A 162 8.74 -24.91 -3.98
C PRO A 162 9.78 -25.89 -3.41
N GLY A 163 9.32 -26.90 -2.65
CA GLY A 163 10.21 -27.88 -1.98
C GLY A 163 11.00 -27.33 -0.78
N GLY A 164 10.91 -26.03 -0.48
CA GLY A 164 11.58 -25.41 0.66
C GLY A 164 10.95 -25.81 1.99
N LYS A 165 11.74 -25.89 3.06
CA LYS A 165 11.24 -26.03 4.45
C LYS A 165 11.09 -24.69 5.17
N GLN A 166 11.47 -23.60 4.52
CA GLN A 166 11.50 -22.25 5.09
C GLN A 166 10.38 -21.40 4.52
N LEU A 167 9.73 -20.65 5.40
CA LEU A 167 8.79 -19.57 5.09
C LEU A 167 9.56 -18.26 5.26
N THR A 168 9.51 -17.38 4.27
CA THR A 168 10.11 -16.04 4.38
C THR A 168 9.02 -14.99 4.17
N PHE A 169 9.00 -14.00 5.06
CA PHE A 169 8.20 -12.79 4.88
C PHE A 169 9.05 -11.59 5.29
N ASN A 170 8.79 -10.46 4.65
CA ASN A 170 9.42 -9.19 4.98
C ASN A 170 8.39 -8.31 5.68
N MET A 171 8.83 -7.53 6.66
CA MET A 171 7.96 -6.60 7.35
C MET A 171 8.68 -5.31 7.70
N THR A 172 7.93 -4.23 7.74
CA THR A 172 8.31 -3.02 8.47
C THR A 172 8.05 -3.26 9.95
N ALA A 173 8.94 -2.74 10.81
CA ALA A 173 8.80 -2.81 12.26
C ALA A 173 9.12 -1.45 12.86
N ASP A 174 8.26 -0.97 13.74
CA ASP A 174 8.60 0.14 14.63
C ASP A 174 9.58 -0.33 15.73
N GLU A 175 10.06 0.59 16.56
CA GLU A 175 11.06 0.27 17.59
C GLU A 175 10.54 -0.74 18.63
N ASP A 176 9.25 -0.64 18.99
CA ASP A 176 8.62 -1.56 19.93
C ASP A 176 8.56 -2.98 19.32
N GLN A 177 8.12 -3.11 18.07
CA GLN A 177 8.08 -4.37 17.33
C GLN A 177 9.48 -4.96 17.14
N LYS A 178 10.50 -4.13 16.83
CA LYS A 178 11.90 -4.59 16.73
C LYS A 178 12.38 -5.18 18.05
N SER A 179 12.05 -4.54 19.17
CA SER A 179 12.45 -5.03 20.51
C SER A 179 11.82 -6.40 20.81
N VAL A 180 10.53 -6.58 20.49
CA VAL A 180 9.82 -7.85 20.65
C VAL A 180 10.41 -8.94 19.76
N VAL A 181 10.63 -8.65 18.47
CA VAL A 181 11.22 -9.60 17.52
C VAL A 181 12.63 -9.99 17.94
N LYS A 182 13.46 -9.04 18.41
CA LYS A 182 14.80 -9.33 18.91
C LYS A 182 14.76 -10.24 20.13
N ALA A 183 13.89 -9.94 21.11
CA ALA A 183 13.73 -10.77 22.30
C ALA A 183 13.26 -12.20 21.98
N LEU A 184 12.40 -12.36 20.96
CA LEU A 184 11.97 -13.67 20.45
C LEU A 184 13.16 -14.49 19.92
N PHE A 185 14.03 -13.89 19.12
CA PHE A 185 15.21 -14.57 18.59
C PHE A 185 16.25 -14.88 19.66
N GLU A 186 16.46 -13.98 20.62
CA GLU A 186 17.44 -14.18 21.70
C GLU A 186 17.07 -15.31 22.66
N LYS A 187 15.77 -15.51 22.94
CA LYS A 187 15.31 -16.59 23.82
C LYS A 187 15.39 -17.98 23.18
N GLY A 188 15.50 -18.08 21.85
CA GLY A 188 15.42 -19.36 21.15
C GLY A 188 14.10 -20.11 21.39
N SER A 189 13.04 -19.38 21.77
CA SER A 189 11.73 -19.95 22.12
C SER A 189 11.09 -20.61 20.90
N ASP A 190 10.32 -21.67 21.15
CA ASP A 190 9.39 -22.19 20.15
C ASP A 190 8.32 -21.11 19.87
N ILE A 191 8.17 -20.78 18.58
CA ILE A 191 7.22 -19.78 18.10
C ILE A 191 6.12 -20.51 17.34
N LEU A 192 4.87 -20.26 17.72
CA LEU A 192 3.71 -20.69 16.94
C LEU A 192 3.25 -19.51 16.07
N MET A 193 3.08 -19.78 14.77
CA MET A 193 2.51 -18.82 13.83
C MET A 193 1.15 -19.32 13.35
N ASP A 194 0.11 -18.52 13.57
CA ASP A 194 -1.23 -18.74 13.02
C ASP A 194 -1.45 -17.80 11.84
N VAL A 195 -1.86 -18.35 10.70
CA VAL A 195 -2.06 -17.61 9.44
C VAL A 195 -3.53 -17.63 9.08
N SER A 196 -4.15 -16.45 9.01
CA SER A 196 -5.55 -16.30 8.64
C SER A 196 -5.72 -15.31 7.49
N TYR A 197 -6.78 -15.51 6.71
CA TYR A 197 -7.14 -14.69 5.57
C TYR A 197 -8.45 -13.96 5.85
N ALA A 198 -8.56 -12.71 5.39
CA ALA A 198 -9.78 -11.92 5.51
C ALA A 198 -10.08 -11.19 4.21
N GLU A 199 -11.36 -10.88 4.02
CA GLU A 199 -11.79 -10.03 2.91
C GLU A 199 -11.18 -8.63 3.06
N PRO A 200 -10.61 -8.06 1.98
CA PRO A 200 -10.06 -6.72 2.03
C PRO A 200 -11.16 -5.67 2.14
N LEU A 201 -10.80 -4.45 2.56
CA LEU A 201 -11.74 -3.34 2.59
C LEU A 201 -12.34 -3.08 1.19
N ALA A 202 -13.67 -3.08 1.11
CA ALA A 202 -14.45 -2.67 -0.04
C ALA A 202 -15.38 -1.53 0.36
N LEU A 203 -15.51 -0.51 -0.51
CA LEU A 203 -16.38 0.65 -0.35
C LEU A 203 -17.45 0.64 -1.44
#